data_AF-A0A1M7YLX8-F1
#
_entry.id   AF-A0A1M7YLX8-F1
#
_cell.length_a   1.000
_cell.length_b   1.000
_cell.length_c   1.000
_cell.angle_alpha   90.00
_cell.angle_beta   90.00
_cell.angle_gamma   90.00
#
_symmetry.space_group_name_H-M   'P 1'
#
loop_
_entity.id
_entity.type
_entity.pdbx_description
1 polymer ?
#
loop_
_entity_poly.entity_id
_entity_poly.type
_entity_poly.pdbx_seq_one_letter_code
_entity_poly.pdbx_strand_id
1 'polypeptide(L)'
;MKSKFFRLFRFQGPVSIIYYIAFVGLLWYLVIPHTSIYYRTNLFDPFSEKMNAEDVVLKKGEEFHLYLIRLNQRVTYSSTDIKVADVSIFGTVTAYRPGTTFIRIRFDGRERKCRVRVIDISHKKLTLSRGNSCRLYIKGPNGRVKWYSGNKKIATVSRFGKVKAKKKGWVVIYAKVEGKLLTCRVAVR
;
A
#
# COMPACT_ATOMS: atom_id res chain seq x y z
N MET A 1 -2.95 -18.94 33.08
CA MET A 1 -3.13 -19.18 31.62
C MET A 1 -1.84 -19.17 30.79
N LYS A 2 -0.65 -18.87 31.35
CA LYS A 2 0.65 -18.89 30.62
C LYS A 2 1.34 -20.27 30.54
N SER A 3 0.98 -21.25 31.39
CA SER A 3 1.77 -22.49 31.52
C SER A 3 1.47 -23.58 30.49
N LYS A 4 0.34 -23.52 29.76
CA LYS A 4 0.01 -24.50 28.71
C LYS A 4 0.69 -24.19 27.37
N PHE A 5 1.04 -22.94 27.10
CA PHE A 5 1.65 -22.54 25.81
C PHE A 5 3.08 -23.09 25.67
N PHE A 6 3.86 -23.10 26.76
CA PHE A 6 5.22 -23.64 26.77
C PHE A 6 5.30 -25.17 26.69
N ARG A 7 4.18 -25.90 26.83
CA ARG A 7 4.18 -27.36 26.65
C ARG A 7 4.26 -27.79 25.18
N LEU A 8 3.86 -26.92 24.24
CA LEU A 8 4.03 -27.14 22.79
C LEU A 8 5.49 -27.01 22.33
N PHE A 9 6.35 -26.42 23.16
CA PHE A 9 7.77 -26.23 22.88
C PHE A 9 8.69 -27.11 23.73
N ARG A 10 8.18 -28.25 24.20
CA ARG A 10 9.01 -29.25 24.87
C ARG A 10 9.69 -30.13 23.83
N PHE A 11 11.01 -30.04 23.77
CA PHE A 11 11.85 -30.90 22.96
C PHE A 11 11.70 -32.35 23.46
N GLN A 12 11.01 -33.21 22.70
CA GLN A 12 10.78 -34.62 23.03
C GLN A 12 11.57 -35.57 22.11
N GLY A 13 12.79 -35.15 21.73
CA GLY A 13 13.69 -35.95 20.91
C GLY A 13 13.71 -35.56 19.43
N PRO A 14 14.39 -36.35 18.58
CA PRO A 14 14.78 -35.96 17.21
C PRO A 14 13.59 -35.67 16.29
N VAL A 15 12.43 -36.27 16.55
CA VAL A 15 11.19 -36.01 15.79
C VAL A 15 10.73 -34.55 15.95
N SER A 16 10.93 -33.94 17.12
CA SER A 16 10.57 -32.53 17.35
C SER A 16 11.44 -31.54 16.55
N ILE A 17 12.70 -31.89 16.28
CA ILE A 17 13.61 -31.09 15.44
C ILE A 17 13.09 -30.99 14.01
N ILE A 18 12.63 -32.12 13.46
CA ILE A 18 12.08 -32.17 12.10
C ILE A 18 10.86 -31.25 12.00
N TYR A 19 9.98 -31.23 13.00
CA TYR A 19 8.83 -30.32 13.03
C TYR A 19 9.24 -28.84 13.10
N TYR A 20 10.27 -28.48 13.87
CA TYR A 20 10.76 -27.10 13.90
C TYR A 20 11.42 -26.69 12.59
N ILE A 21 12.21 -27.57 11.96
CA ILE A 21 12.81 -27.30 10.64
C ILE A 21 11.71 -27.13 9.59
N ALA A 22 10.72 -28.01 9.57
CA ALA A 22 9.57 -27.91 8.67
C ALA A 22 8.75 -26.64 8.93
N PHE A 23 8.54 -26.26 10.19
CA PHE A 23 7.83 -25.04 10.56
C PHE A 23 8.59 -23.77 10.15
N VAL A 24 9.92 -23.74 10.33
CA VAL A 24 10.78 -22.65 9.86
C VAL A 24 10.77 -22.57 8.33
N GLY A 25 10.84 -23.71 7.62
CA GLY A 25 10.70 -23.77 6.17
C GLY A 25 9.34 -23.27 5.67
N LEU A 26 8.26 -23.62 6.39
CA LEU A 26 6.91 -23.15 6.10
C LEU A 26 6.74 -21.65 6.34
N LEU A 27 7.32 -21.11 7.42
CA LEU A 27 7.39 -19.67 7.67
C LEU A 27 8.22 -18.95 6.60
N TRP A 28 9.34 -19.53 6.19
CA TRP A 28 10.17 -19.00 5.10
C TRP A 28 9.39 -18.95 3.79
N TYR A 29 8.63 -19.99 3.46
CA TYR A 29 7.83 -20.05 2.24
C TYR A 29 6.60 -19.12 2.26
N LEU A 30 5.87 -19.05 3.38
CA LEU A 30 4.59 -18.32 3.44
C LEU A 30 4.73 -16.86 3.85
N VAL A 31 5.66 -16.53 4.75
CA VAL A 31 5.76 -15.20 5.34
C VAL A 31 6.77 -14.34 4.59
N ILE A 32 7.96 -14.89 4.36
CA ILE A 32 9.09 -14.10 3.87
C ILE A 32 8.81 -13.42 2.51
N PRO A 33 8.33 -14.09 1.43
CA PRO A 33 8.09 -13.43 0.13
C PRO A 33 7.04 -12.31 0.14
N HIS A 34 6.21 -12.25 1.19
CA HIS A 34 5.22 -11.18 1.42
C HIS A 34 5.70 -10.10 2.41
N THR A 35 6.88 -10.26 3.00
CA THR A 35 7.53 -9.28 3.87
C THR A 35 8.68 -8.57 3.16
N SER A 36 9.10 -7.41 3.69
CA SER A 36 10.23 -6.64 3.16
C SER A 36 11.58 -7.36 3.28
N ILE A 37 11.67 -8.38 4.14
CA ILE A 37 12.92 -9.11 4.45
C ILE A 37 13.39 -9.94 3.25
N TYR A 38 12.49 -10.55 2.48
CA TYR A 38 12.85 -11.37 1.30
C TYR A 38 13.62 -10.58 0.24
N TYR A 39 13.38 -9.28 0.16
CA TYR A 39 13.92 -8.43 -0.89
C TYR A 39 15.14 -7.63 -0.42
N ARG A 40 15.57 -7.81 0.84
CA ARG A 40 16.72 -7.11 1.43
C ARG A 40 17.95 -8.00 1.31
N THR A 41 18.77 -7.77 0.27
CA THR A 41 19.99 -8.56 0.04
C THR A 41 21.15 -8.16 0.96
N ASN A 42 21.15 -6.95 1.53
CA ASN A 42 22.17 -6.47 2.47
C ASN A 42 21.54 -5.75 3.68
N LEU A 43 22.07 -6.01 4.88
CA LEU A 43 21.62 -5.38 6.14
C LEU A 43 21.99 -3.88 6.25
N PHE A 44 22.96 -3.44 5.45
CA PHE A 44 23.41 -2.05 5.32
C PHE A 44 23.63 -1.74 3.83
N ASP A 45 22.86 -0.80 3.27
CA ASP A 45 23.17 -0.23 1.97
C ASP A 45 24.16 0.93 2.15
N PRO A 46 25.24 1.01 1.35
CA PRO A 46 26.13 2.16 1.40
C PRO A 46 25.36 3.44 1.08
N PHE A 47 25.63 4.50 1.83
CA PHE A 47 24.94 5.80 1.77
C PHE A 47 24.95 6.48 0.37
N SER A 48 25.79 5.98 -0.54
CA SER A 48 25.93 6.43 -1.93
C SER A 48 24.87 5.88 -2.89
N GLU A 49 24.19 4.77 -2.57
CA GLU A 49 23.28 4.05 -3.50
C GLU A 49 21.80 4.19 -3.12
N LYS A 50 21.47 5.20 -2.30
CA LYS A 50 20.14 5.39 -1.75
C LYS A 50 19.18 5.94 -2.81
N MET A 51 18.02 5.29 -2.95
CA MET A 51 16.88 5.79 -3.72
C MET A 51 16.15 6.88 -2.94
N ASN A 52 15.52 7.83 -3.64
CA ASN A 52 14.70 8.84 -2.96
C ASN A 52 13.50 8.22 -2.22
N ALA A 53 12.96 7.10 -2.71
CA ALA A 53 11.97 6.29 -2.01
C ALA A 53 12.04 4.80 -2.41
N GLU A 54 11.79 3.92 -1.44
CA GLU A 54 11.71 2.46 -1.64
C GLU A 54 10.27 1.93 -1.62
N ASP A 55 9.34 2.62 -0.93
CA ASP A 55 7.90 2.31 -0.91
C ASP A 55 7.12 3.61 -1.07
N VAL A 56 6.32 3.70 -2.13
CA VAL A 56 5.55 4.89 -2.48
C VAL A 56 4.08 4.51 -2.65
N VAL A 57 3.22 5.26 -1.97
CA VAL A 57 1.76 5.22 -2.18
C VAL A 57 1.36 6.34 -3.13
N LEU A 58 0.67 6.00 -4.21
CA LEU A 58 0.15 6.95 -5.19
C LEU A 58 -1.36 6.85 -5.31
N LYS A 59 -2.03 7.98 -5.50
CA LYS A 59 -3.42 7.98 -5.95
C LYS A 59 -3.46 7.66 -7.44
N LYS A 60 -4.52 7.02 -7.91
CA LYS A 60 -4.75 6.86 -9.35
C LYS A 60 -4.68 8.22 -10.07
N GLY A 61 -3.80 8.31 -11.07
CA GLY A 61 -3.50 9.51 -11.85
C GLY A 61 -2.45 10.44 -11.23
N GLU A 62 -1.84 10.06 -10.11
CA GLU A 62 -0.74 10.79 -9.51
C GLU A 62 0.59 10.35 -10.12
N GLU A 63 1.53 11.29 -10.17
CA GLU A 63 2.89 11.07 -10.65
C GLU A 63 3.90 11.21 -9.51
N PHE A 64 5.02 10.50 -9.63
CA PHE A 64 6.12 10.57 -8.68
C PHE A 64 7.45 10.44 -9.40
N HIS A 65 8.36 11.38 -9.15
CA HIS A 65 9.68 11.33 -9.74
C HIS A 65 10.61 10.46 -8.89
N LEU A 66 11.00 9.31 -9.44
CA LEU A 66 11.88 8.34 -8.83
C LEU A 66 13.30 8.53 -9.35
N TYR A 67 14.27 8.68 -8.46
CA TYR A 67 15.68 8.85 -8.83
C TYR A 67 16.61 8.33 -7.74
N LEU A 68 17.87 8.10 -8.13
CA LEU A 68 18.95 7.73 -7.23
C LEU A 68 19.69 9.00 -6.77
N ILE A 69 19.90 9.15 -5.46
CA ILE A 69 20.33 10.43 -4.85
C ILE A 69 21.74 10.84 -5.30
N ARG A 70 22.60 9.90 -5.70
CA ARG A 70 24.02 10.13 -5.99
C ARG A 70 24.55 9.29 -7.15
N LEU A 71 23.91 9.38 -8.31
CA LEU A 71 24.45 8.79 -9.54
C LEU A 71 24.55 9.82 -10.66
N ASN A 72 25.78 10.06 -11.13
CA ASN A 72 26.05 10.69 -12.44
C ASN A 72 26.14 9.61 -13.55
N GLN A 73 25.39 8.52 -13.40
CA GLN A 73 25.43 7.37 -14.29
C GLN A 73 24.09 7.17 -14.99
N ARG A 74 24.13 6.56 -16.18
CA ARG A 74 22.92 6.21 -16.92
C ARG A 74 22.17 5.11 -16.18
N VAL A 75 20.93 5.39 -15.85
CA VAL A 75 20.01 4.46 -15.20
C VAL A 75 18.94 4.03 -16.20
N THR A 76 18.45 2.80 -16.06
CA THR A 76 17.30 2.31 -16.82
C THR A 76 16.18 1.93 -15.88
N TYR A 77 14.96 2.35 -16.22
CA TYR A 77 13.75 2.09 -15.45
C TYR A 77 12.89 1.05 -16.15
N SER A 78 12.23 0.19 -15.37
CA SER A 78 11.20 -0.71 -15.89
C SER A 78 10.15 -0.99 -14.82
N SER A 79 8.90 -1.20 -15.23
CA SER A 79 7.82 -1.60 -14.33
C SER A 79 7.56 -3.10 -14.45
N THR A 80 7.31 -3.78 -13.32
CA THR A 80 6.85 -5.19 -13.35
C THR A 80 5.41 -5.34 -13.83
N ASP A 81 4.59 -4.30 -13.66
CA ASP A 81 3.21 -4.26 -14.12
C ASP A 81 2.84 -2.83 -14.54
N ILE A 82 2.97 -2.58 -15.85
CA ILE A 82 2.69 -1.31 -16.52
C ILE A 82 1.21 -0.92 -16.37
N LYS A 83 0.30 -1.89 -16.20
CA LYS A 83 -1.13 -1.61 -16.03
C LYS A 83 -1.41 -0.97 -14.68
N VAL A 84 -0.60 -1.26 -13.66
CA VAL A 84 -0.71 -0.65 -12.32
C VAL A 84 -0.03 0.72 -12.30
N ALA A 85 1.24 0.77 -12.67
CA ALA A 85 1.99 2.01 -12.84
C ALA A 85 3.10 1.83 -13.87
N ASP A 86 3.34 2.87 -14.67
CA ASP A 86 4.43 2.91 -15.65
C ASP A 86 5.49 3.92 -15.23
N VAL A 87 6.68 3.83 -15.84
CA VAL A 87 7.80 4.71 -15.55
C VAL A 87 8.43 5.21 -16.86
N SER A 88 8.62 6.52 -16.95
CA SER A 88 9.28 7.13 -18.09
C SER A 88 10.80 6.90 -18.05
N ILE A 89 11.48 7.16 -19.17
CA ILE A 89 12.94 7.10 -19.24
C ILE A 89 13.64 8.08 -18.26
N PHE A 90 12.94 9.13 -17.85
CA PHE A 90 13.42 10.13 -16.89
C PHE A 90 13.11 9.76 -15.44
N GLY A 91 12.47 8.62 -15.16
CA GLY A 91 12.11 8.19 -13.81
C GLY A 91 10.79 8.74 -13.29
N THR A 92 9.97 9.38 -14.14
CA THR A 92 8.61 9.79 -13.74
C THR A 92 7.70 8.58 -13.74
N VAL A 93 7.22 8.19 -12.55
CA VAL A 93 6.29 7.08 -12.34
C VAL A 93 4.85 7.59 -12.36
N THR A 94 4.02 7.05 -13.25
CA THR A 94 2.61 7.44 -13.40
C THR A 94 1.69 6.31 -12.95
N ALA A 95 0.75 6.60 -12.05
CA ALA A 95 -0.16 5.61 -11.46
C ALA A 95 -1.46 5.44 -12.26
N TYR A 96 -1.77 4.23 -12.74
CA TYR A 96 -2.93 3.96 -13.59
C TYR A 96 -4.05 3.17 -12.91
N ARG A 97 -3.73 2.01 -12.33
CA ARG A 97 -4.74 1.11 -11.75
C ARG A 97 -4.42 0.77 -10.30
N PRO A 98 -5.42 0.66 -9.41
CA PRO A 98 -5.18 0.25 -8.05
C PRO A 98 -4.52 -1.13 -7.99
N GLY A 99 -3.43 -1.25 -7.26
CA GLY A 99 -2.60 -2.45 -7.24
C GLY A 99 -1.23 -2.22 -6.61
N THR A 100 -0.40 -3.26 -6.57
CA THR A 100 1.02 -3.17 -6.19
C THR A 100 1.85 -3.51 -7.41
N THR A 101 2.86 -2.71 -7.71
CA THR A 101 3.88 -3.03 -8.71
C THR A 101 5.26 -2.63 -8.17
N PHE A 102 6.31 -3.08 -8.83
CA PHE A 102 7.67 -2.68 -8.54
C PHE A 102 8.26 -1.95 -9.74
N ILE A 103 8.85 -0.79 -9.48
CA ILE A 103 9.70 -0.11 -10.44
C ILE A 103 11.13 -0.55 -10.18
N ARG A 104 11.75 -1.17 -11.18
CA ARG A 104 13.13 -1.63 -11.14
C ARG A 104 14.01 -0.56 -11.77
N ILE A 105 15.08 -0.21 -11.04
CA ILE A 105 16.12 0.70 -11.50
C ILE A 105 17.38 -0.11 -11.69
N ARG A 106 17.93 -0.13 -12.90
CA ARG A 106 19.18 -0.81 -13.21
C ARG A 106 20.28 0.18 -13.52
N PHE A 107 21.44 -0.04 -12.91
CA PHE A 107 22.66 0.76 -13.07
C PHE A 107 23.87 -0.14 -12.77
N ASP A 108 24.95 -0.02 -13.54
CA ASP A 108 26.21 -0.77 -13.33
C ASP A 108 26.04 -2.28 -13.04
N GLY A 109 25.11 -2.94 -13.76
CA GLY A 109 24.81 -4.36 -13.57
C GLY A 109 24.05 -4.72 -12.28
N ARG A 110 23.70 -3.73 -11.46
CA ARG A 110 22.90 -3.87 -10.22
C ARG A 110 21.44 -3.51 -10.48
N GLU A 111 20.54 -4.04 -9.66
CA GLU A 111 19.11 -3.75 -9.71
C GLU A 111 18.60 -3.33 -8.33
N ARG A 112 17.86 -2.22 -8.27
CA ARG A 112 17.11 -1.78 -7.09
C ARG A 112 15.62 -1.73 -7.41
N LYS A 113 14.77 -1.89 -6.39
CA LYS A 113 13.32 -1.98 -6.55
C LYS A 113 12.63 -0.94 -5.66
N CYS A 114 11.80 -0.10 -6.28
CA CYS A 114 10.82 0.71 -5.56
C CYS A 114 9.47 -0.03 -5.61
N ARG A 115 8.88 -0.29 -4.46
CA ARG A 115 7.48 -0.73 -4.36
C ARG A 115 6.57 0.46 -4.61
N VAL A 116 5.63 0.30 -5.53
CA VAL A 116 4.61 1.31 -5.84
C VAL A 116 3.23 0.72 -5.54
N ARG A 117 2.49 1.41 -4.68
CA ARG A 117 1.15 1.03 -4.25
C ARG A 117 0.16 2.07 -4.74
N VAL A 118 -0.66 1.69 -5.70
CA VAL A 118 -1.67 2.59 -6.26
C VAL A 118 -2.99 2.37 -5.54
N ILE A 119 -3.56 3.44 -5.00
CA ILE A 119 -4.84 3.47 -4.31
C ILE A 119 -5.85 4.35 -5.04
N ASP A 120 -7.13 3.98 -4.96
CA ASP A 120 -8.23 4.81 -5.45
C ASP A 120 -9.45 4.65 -4.54
N ILE A 121 -10.37 5.61 -4.55
CA ILE A 121 -11.63 5.51 -3.82
C ILE A 121 -12.69 4.83 -4.68
N SER A 122 -13.59 4.06 -4.06
CA SER A 122 -14.63 3.33 -4.79
C SER A 122 -15.49 4.22 -5.69
N HIS A 123 -15.85 5.41 -5.20
CA HIS A 123 -16.61 6.42 -5.94
C HIS A 123 -16.04 7.82 -5.68
N LYS A 124 -15.82 8.61 -6.74
CA LYS A 124 -15.45 10.03 -6.63
C LYS A 124 -16.65 10.96 -6.46
N LYS A 125 -17.82 10.52 -6.90
CA LYS A 125 -19.11 11.22 -6.80
C LYS A 125 -20.18 10.22 -6.37
N LEU A 126 -21.06 10.65 -5.48
CA LEU A 126 -22.14 9.85 -4.93
C LEU A 126 -23.37 10.74 -4.77
N THR A 127 -24.54 10.23 -5.14
CA THR A 127 -25.82 10.90 -4.91
C THR A 127 -26.66 10.01 -4.01
N LEU A 128 -27.17 10.55 -2.91
CA LEU A 128 -28.00 9.82 -1.94
C LEU A 128 -29.26 10.63 -1.63
N SER A 129 -30.38 9.93 -1.44
CA SER A 129 -31.57 10.51 -0.82
C SER A 129 -31.37 10.60 0.69
N ARG A 130 -32.03 11.57 1.35
CA ARG A 130 -32.02 11.69 2.82
C ARG A 130 -32.34 10.35 3.50
N GLY A 131 -31.55 9.97 4.49
CA GLY A 131 -31.72 8.72 5.25
C GLY A 131 -30.96 7.52 4.66
N ASN A 132 -30.68 7.53 3.35
CA ASN A 132 -29.96 6.45 2.70
C ASN A 132 -28.48 6.43 3.10
N SER A 133 -27.86 5.26 2.93
CA SER A 133 -26.45 5.07 3.21
C SER A 133 -25.76 4.28 2.11
N CYS A 134 -24.48 4.58 1.90
CA CYS A 134 -23.61 3.86 0.97
C CYS A 134 -22.26 3.62 1.62
N ARG A 135 -21.61 2.50 1.30
CA ARG A 135 -20.28 2.19 1.82
C ARG A 135 -19.21 2.60 0.80
N LEU A 136 -18.36 3.53 1.21
CA LEU A 136 -17.12 3.84 0.51
C LEU A 136 -16.02 2.90 0.99
N TYR A 137 -15.15 2.49 0.08
CA TYR A 137 -13.97 1.68 0.38
C TYR A 137 -12.82 2.12 -0.52
N ILE A 138 -11.60 1.79 -0.11
CA ILE A 138 -10.39 2.08 -0.88
C ILE A 138 -10.02 0.84 -1.69
N LYS A 139 -9.82 1.03 -3.00
CA LYS A 139 -9.31 0.04 -3.93
C LYS A 139 -7.79 0.03 -3.87
N GLY A 140 -7.19 -1.16 -4.06
CA GLY A 140 -5.74 -1.34 -4.04
C GLY A 140 -5.18 -1.61 -2.62
N PRO A 141 -3.87 -1.88 -2.52
CA PRO A 141 -3.19 -2.19 -1.27
C PRO A 141 -3.23 -0.99 -0.32
N ASN A 142 -3.97 -1.10 0.78
CA ASN A 142 -4.08 -0.04 1.78
C ASN A 142 -3.96 -0.57 3.20
N GLY A 143 -3.36 0.24 4.06
CA GLY A 143 -3.36 0.02 5.51
C GLY A 143 -4.57 0.67 6.19
N ARG A 144 -4.35 1.19 7.40
CA ARG A 144 -5.41 1.81 8.20
C ARG A 144 -5.95 3.09 7.54
N VAL A 145 -7.22 3.06 7.15
CA VAL A 145 -7.93 4.22 6.57
C VAL A 145 -8.59 5.06 7.66
N LYS A 146 -8.36 6.39 7.63
CA LYS A 146 -9.07 7.36 8.48
C LYS A 146 -10.11 8.10 7.67
N TRP A 147 -11.38 7.96 8.04
CA TRP A 147 -12.51 8.60 7.36
C TRP A 147 -12.98 9.84 8.12
N TYR A 148 -13.34 10.89 7.40
CA TYR A 148 -14.01 12.07 7.97
C TYR A 148 -14.89 12.79 6.94
N SER A 149 -15.85 13.56 7.43
CA SER A 149 -16.78 14.35 6.61
C SER A 149 -16.44 15.83 6.74
N GLY A 150 -16.44 16.56 5.62
CA GLY A 150 -16.29 18.02 5.62
C GLY A 150 -17.45 18.74 6.31
N ASN A 151 -18.63 18.13 6.36
CA ASN A 151 -19.79 18.67 7.09
C ASN A 151 -20.71 17.54 7.59
N LYS A 152 -20.59 17.22 8.89
CA LYS A 152 -21.38 16.19 9.57
C LYS A 152 -22.88 16.48 9.62
N LYS A 153 -23.33 17.72 9.38
CA LYS A 153 -24.75 18.08 9.30
C LYS A 153 -25.38 17.61 7.99
N ILE A 154 -24.62 17.55 6.90
CA ILE A 154 -25.08 17.12 5.56
C ILE A 154 -24.95 15.60 5.42
N ALA A 155 -23.77 15.04 5.69
CA ALA A 155 -23.55 13.60 5.72
C ALA A 155 -22.49 13.21 6.76
N THR A 156 -22.67 12.05 7.38
CA THR A 156 -21.68 11.47 8.30
C THR A 156 -21.05 10.22 7.69
N VAL A 157 -19.79 9.94 8.03
CA VAL A 157 -19.10 8.73 7.63
C VAL A 157 -18.64 7.96 8.87
N SER A 158 -18.83 6.64 8.88
CA SER A 158 -18.35 5.77 9.95
C SER A 158 -16.86 5.43 9.78
N ARG A 159 -16.24 4.87 10.81
CA ARG A 159 -14.86 4.36 10.76
C ARG A 159 -14.63 3.32 9.64
N PHE A 160 -15.69 2.64 9.21
CA PHE A 160 -15.64 1.61 8.17
C PHE A 160 -16.06 2.12 6.78
N GLY A 161 -16.18 3.44 6.61
CA GLY A 161 -16.54 4.07 5.34
C GLY A 161 -18.02 4.09 5.02
N LYS A 162 -18.93 3.77 5.97
CA LYS A 162 -20.38 3.88 5.75
C LYS A 162 -20.80 5.34 5.82
N VAL A 163 -21.16 5.92 4.68
CA VAL A 163 -21.68 7.28 4.55
C VAL A 163 -23.20 7.26 4.72
N LYS A 164 -23.74 8.10 5.61
CA LYS A 164 -25.18 8.29 5.83
C LYS A 164 -25.57 9.72 5.50
N ALA A 165 -26.57 9.88 4.63
CA ALA A 165 -27.13 11.17 4.24
C ALA A 165 -28.09 11.70 5.30
N LYS A 166 -27.93 12.97 5.71
CA LYS A 166 -28.70 13.59 6.80
C LYS A 166 -29.52 14.81 6.34
N LYS A 167 -28.89 15.77 5.67
CA LYS A 167 -29.52 17.01 5.23
C LYS A 167 -29.20 17.25 3.76
N LYS A 168 -30.18 17.79 3.02
CA LYS A 168 -30.00 18.22 1.62
C LYS A 168 -28.80 19.17 1.49
N GLY A 169 -28.01 18.98 0.45
CA GLY A 169 -26.81 19.76 0.20
C GLY A 169 -25.65 18.91 -0.31
N TRP A 170 -24.47 19.53 -0.40
CA TRP A 170 -23.27 18.91 -0.96
C TRP A 170 -22.17 18.87 0.10
N VAL A 171 -21.46 17.75 0.20
CA VAL A 171 -20.35 17.60 1.15
C VAL A 171 -19.29 16.68 0.58
N VAL A 172 -18.03 16.94 0.93
CA VAL A 172 -16.92 16.05 0.59
C VAL A 172 -16.63 15.12 1.76
N ILE A 173 -16.57 13.82 1.47
CA ILE A 173 -16.06 12.79 2.37
C ILE A 173 -14.60 12.52 2.02
N TYR A 174 -13.79 12.44 3.06
CA TYR A 174 -12.34 12.28 2.96
C TYR A 174 -11.91 10.93 3.54
N ALA A 175 -10.98 10.28 2.84
CA ALA A 175 -10.28 9.09 3.30
C ALA A 175 -8.78 9.36 3.28
N LYS A 176 -8.15 9.32 4.46
CA LYS A 176 -6.71 9.46 4.63
C LYS A 176 -6.07 8.08 4.76
N VAL A 177 -5.12 7.78 3.87
CA VAL A 177 -4.36 6.53 3.81
C VAL A 177 -2.88 6.89 3.71
N GLU A 178 -2.08 6.55 4.73
CA GLU A 178 -0.62 6.73 4.70
C GLU A 178 -0.16 8.11 4.20
N GLY A 179 -0.81 9.17 4.68
CA GLY A 179 -0.50 10.56 4.29
C GLY A 179 -1.22 11.04 3.02
N LYS A 180 -1.72 10.15 2.16
CA LYS A 180 -2.51 10.51 0.98
C LYS A 180 -3.98 10.75 1.33
N LEU A 181 -4.58 11.73 0.66
CA LEU A 181 -5.98 12.10 0.84
C LEU A 181 -6.81 11.81 -0.41
N LEU A 182 -7.77 10.90 -0.27
CA LEU A 182 -8.77 10.57 -1.29
C LEU A 182 -10.10 11.25 -0.94
N THR A 183 -10.85 11.68 -1.96
CA THR A 183 -12.08 12.46 -1.78
C THR A 183 -13.25 11.88 -2.56
N CYS A 184 -14.44 11.89 -1.95
CA CYS A 184 -15.71 11.59 -2.59
C CYS A 184 -16.68 12.76 -2.38
N ARG A 185 -17.21 13.32 -3.47
CA ARG A 185 -18.27 14.33 -3.42
C ARG A 185 -19.62 13.64 -3.21
N VAL A 186 -20.33 13.99 -2.15
CA VAL A 186 -21.64 13.44 -1.81
C VAL A 186 -22.70 14.53 -1.99
N ALA A 187 -23.67 14.27 -2.86
CA ALA A 187 -24.86 15.08 -3.06
C ALA A 187 -26.03 14.44 -2.32
N VAL A 188 -26.64 15.16 -1.39
CA VAL A 188 -27.85 14.73 -0.70
C VAL A 188 -29.05 15.43 -1.31
N ARG A 189 -30.00 14.64 -1.82
CA ARG A 189 -31.28 15.11 -2.36
C ARG A 189 -32.40 14.93 -1.34
#